data_AF-A0A1I3HDS5-F1
#
_entry.id   AF-A0A1I3HDS5-F1
#
_cell.length_a   1.000
_cell.length_b   1.000
_cell.length_c   1.000
_cell.angle_alpha   90.00
_cell.angle_beta   90.00
_cell.angle_gamma   90.00
#
_symmetry.space_group_name_H-M   'P 1'
#
loop_
_entity.id
_entity.type
_entity.pdbx_description
1 polymer ?
#
loop_
_entity_poly.entity_id
_entity_poly.type
_entity_poly.pdbx_seq_one_letter_code
_entity_poly.pdbx_strand_id
1 'polypeptide(L)'
;MTNERRDLDSQVEDEWVRFRGRLADRIIAMEVDDILSIDVLTGVDEEDLEGAAPYAQVLRWDEGAIRVEVVSNDYLDERYALSDDHEHALLEMGWERPAPADDESDQGGNFYVHAQPREADRVAVLVVRALREVYGCLHPSFLLGDLEEPSPVETVTSAAAVEPEEIAVMPVDDDHLRSLVDEALRVMLGDDLTHDEDGDVTVVEGRSLVWVRVVEDSPSIDLFAHVVLGVREHSRVPVELALLNRANELFKFVLVGDYVVMKVRLVAMPFAPAQLRGMLAVMLSVVDDLARELAVRLGGRRFRDVLREQPVAPEPPLALTALLEALHEGPMRPSSVAVLFSHDRSAIIAAIVALRRDSLATDDHDQELVLSHLRRALRFLSDGEARVRRGALDKRSPLRRSQQLSLLDVEETLDSGEWEQEVS
;
A
#
# COMPACT_ATOMS: atom_id res chain seq x y z
N MET A 1 -20.21 29.39 34.55
CA MET A 1 -20.15 29.38 33.07
C MET A 1 -19.06 30.28 32.47
N THR A 2 -18.98 31.60 32.72
CA THR A 2 -17.88 32.44 32.17
C THR A 2 -16.54 32.27 32.89
N ASN A 3 -16.54 31.94 34.18
CA ASN A 3 -15.32 31.75 34.96
C ASN A 3 -14.65 30.38 34.71
N GLU A 4 -15.43 29.31 34.57
CA GLU A 4 -14.94 27.95 34.28
C GLU A 4 -14.38 27.81 32.86
N ARG A 5 -14.98 28.49 31.87
CA ARG A 5 -14.46 28.48 30.50
C ARG A 5 -13.11 29.21 30.40
N ARG A 6 -12.96 30.33 31.12
CA ARG A 6 -11.70 31.08 31.20
C ARG A 6 -10.62 30.30 31.95
N ASP A 7 -10.99 29.50 32.95
CA ASP A 7 -10.09 28.63 33.69
C ASP A 7 -9.57 27.47 32.80
N LEU A 8 -10.47 26.82 32.04
CA LEU A 8 -10.09 25.79 31.07
C LEU A 8 -9.19 26.33 29.95
N ASP A 9 -9.52 27.48 29.35
CA ASP A 9 -8.69 28.10 28.32
C ASP A 9 -7.29 28.43 28.87
N SER A 10 -7.19 28.89 30.14
CA SER A 10 -5.91 29.19 30.78
C SER A 10 -5.10 27.91 31.07
N GLN A 11 -5.75 26.82 31.46
CA GLN A 11 -5.10 25.52 31.66
C GLN A 11 -4.53 24.95 30.35
N VAL A 12 -5.28 25.05 29.25
CA VAL A 12 -4.81 24.63 27.92
C VAL A 12 -3.57 25.44 27.49
N GLU A 13 -3.58 26.76 27.73
CA GLU A 13 -2.40 27.60 27.46
C GLU A 13 -1.19 27.20 28.31
N ASP A 14 -1.37 26.92 29.60
CA ASP A 14 -0.30 26.49 30.48
C ASP A 14 0.32 25.15 30.02
N GLU A 15 -0.51 24.20 29.56
CA GLU A 15 -0.03 22.93 29.02
C GLU A 15 0.75 23.12 27.71
N TRP A 16 0.30 24.00 26.81
CA TRP A 16 1.07 24.37 25.62
C TRP A 16 2.41 25.03 25.94
N VAL A 17 2.45 25.88 26.97
CA VAL A 17 3.70 26.50 27.44
C VAL A 17 4.66 25.44 27.99
N ARG A 18 4.17 24.47 28.76
CA ARG A 18 4.98 23.35 29.27
C ARG A 18 5.49 22.45 28.14
N PHE A 19 4.62 22.10 27.21
CA PHE A 19 5.00 21.32 26.03
C PHE A 19 6.10 22.02 25.23
N ARG A 20 5.95 23.32 24.96
CA ARG A 20 6.97 24.12 24.27
C ARG A 20 8.32 24.09 25.00
N GLY A 21 8.31 24.22 26.33
CA GLY A 21 9.53 24.13 27.14
C GLY A 21 10.22 22.78 26.99
N ARG A 22 9.47 21.68 27.15
CA ARG A 22 10.00 20.32 26.96
C ARG A 22 10.54 20.08 25.56
N LEU A 23 9.86 20.59 24.53
CA LEU A 23 10.32 20.51 23.16
C LEU A 23 11.64 21.26 22.96
N ALA A 24 11.77 22.48 23.47
CA ALA A 24 13.01 23.25 23.39
C ALA A 24 14.17 22.53 24.11
N ASP A 25 13.93 22.02 25.32
CA ASP A 25 14.90 21.24 26.09
C ASP A 25 15.34 19.98 25.33
N ARG A 26 14.37 19.26 24.73
CA ARG A 26 14.64 18.07 23.92
C ARG A 26 15.49 18.38 22.70
N ILE A 27 15.21 19.47 21.99
CA ILE A 27 15.99 19.92 20.82
C ILE A 27 17.44 20.25 21.21
N ILE A 28 17.65 20.87 22.37
CA ILE A 28 19.00 21.17 22.88
C ILE A 28 19.76 19.88 23.17
N ALA A 29 19.09 18.89 23.75
CA ALA A 29 19.65 17.59 24.13
C ALA A 29 19.88 16.64 22.93
N MET A 30 19.40 16.97 21.73
CA MET A 30 19.61 16.14 20.55
C MET A 30 21.10 16.00 20.20
N GLU A 31 21.58 14.80 19.91
CA GLU A 31 22.90 14.54 19.35
C GLU A 31 22.91 14.71 17.81
N VAL A 32 24.08 14.65 17.19
CA VAL A 32 24.17 14.63 15.73
C VAL A 32 23.52 13.35 15.20
N ASP A 33 22.82 13.46 14.08
CA ASP A 33 21.97 12.43 13.46
C ASP A 33 20.71 12.07 14.26
N ASP A 34 20.41 12.81 15.33
CA ASP A 34 19.15 12.68 16.03
C ASP A 34 17.99 13.21 15.21
N ILE A 35 16.86 12.51 15.31
CA ILE A 35 15.59 12.98 14.79
C ILE A 35 14.52 12.80 15.87
N LEU A 36 13.60 13.75 15.95
CA LEU A 36 12.46 13.81 16.86
C LEU A 36 11.18 13.95 16.02
N SER A 37 10.25 13.00 16.14
CA SER A 37 8.91 13.08 15.53
C SER A 37 7.87 13.48 16.56
N ILE A 38 6.88 14.26 16.11
CA ILE A 38 5.73 14.71 16.88
C ILE A 38 4.49 14.51 16.00
N ASP A 39 3.76 13.44 16.26
CA ASP A 39 2.60 13.01 15.49
C ASP A 39 1.30 13.46 16.19
N VAL A 40 0.32 13.92 15.44
CA VAL A 40 -0.98 14.34 15.98
C VAL A 40 -1.93 13.15 15.97
N LEU A 41 -2.36 12.70 17.15
CA LEU A 41 -3.40 11.71 17.31
C LEU A 41 -4.69 12.21 16.68
N THR A 42 -5.23 11.43 15.74
CA THR A 42 -6.49 11.74 15.07
C THR A 42 -7.61 10.83 15.60
N GLY A 43 -8.86 11.23 15.37
CA GLY A 43 -10.03 10.43 15.73
C GLY A 43 -10.40 9.37 14.69
N VAL A 44 -9.52 9.09 13.73
CA VAL A 44 -9.70 8.12 12.65
C VAL A 44 -8.65 7.03 12.86
N ASP A 45 -9.08 5.77 12.77
CA ASP A 45 -8.14 4.65 12.84
C ASP A 45 -7.16 4.74 11.67
N GLU A 46 -5.87 4.53 11.94
CA GLU A 46 -4.83 4.73 10.93
C GLU A 46 -5.05 3.85 9.68
N GLU A 47 -5.75 2.72 9.80
CA GLU A 47 -6.04 1.80 8.69
C GLU A 47 -6.96 2.41 7.61
N ASP A 48 -7.75 3.41 8.00
CA ASP A 48 -8.72 4.12 7.14
C ASP A 48 -8.13 5.35 6.45
N LEU A 49 -6.87 5.68 6.76
CA LEU A 49 -6.13 6.77 6.13
C LEU A 49 -5.41 6.27 4.86
N GLU A 50 -5.57 7.02 3.78
CA GLU A 50 -4.85 6.84 2.51
C GLU A 50 -3.52 7.61 2.51
N GLY A 51 -3.40 8.64 3.36
CA GLY A 51 -2.17 9.42 3.59
C GLY A 51 -1.78 9.49 5.07
N ALA A 52 -0.86 10.39 5.42
CA ALA A 52 -0.39 10.59 6.78
C ALA A 52 -1.34 11.48 7.60
N ALA A 53 -1.38 11.22 8.91
CA ALA A 53 -1.89 12.18 9.89
C ALA A 53 -0.95 13.41 9.98
N PRO A 54 -1.41 14.55 10.52
CA PRO A 54 -0.55 15.70 10.74
C PRO A 54 0.64 15.37 11.65
N TYR A 55 1.84 15.78 11.27
CA TYR A 55 3.05 15.60 12.07
C TYR A 55 4.06 16.75 11.89
N ALA A 56 4.99 16.86 12.84
CA ALA A 56 6.16 17.70 12.79
C ALA A 56 7.41 16.88 13.13
N GLN A 57 8.56 17.22 12.53
CA GLN A 57 9.82 16.56 12.85
C GLN A 57 10.98 17.54 12.97
N VAL A 58 11.92 17.23 13.86
CA VAL A 58 13.18 17.97 14.03
C VAL A 58 14.33 17.01 13.74
N LEU A 59 15.20 17.36 12.80
CA LEU A 59 16.39 16.62 12.43
C LEU A 59 17.64 17.41 12.83
N ARG A 60 18.64 16.75 13.41
CA ARG A 60 19.95 17.34 13.70
C ARG A 60 21.00 16.72 12.79
N TRP A 61 21.34 17.40 11.70
CA TRP A 61 22.27 16.87 10.70
C TRP A 61 23.73 16.97 11.11
N ASP A 62 24.10 18.03 11.85
CA ASP A 62 25.46 18.24 12.35
C ASP A 62 25.45 19.04 13.67
N GLU A 63 26.64 19.41 14.15
CA GLU A 63 26.78 20.16 15.42
C GLU A 63 26.12 21.55 15.38
N GLY A 64 25.97 22.15 14.19
CA GLY A 64 25.56 23.54 14.00
C GLY A 64 24.19 23.74 13.34
N ALA A 65 23.62 22.74 12.69
CA ALA A 65 22.38 22.85 11.92
C ALA A 65 21.32 21.84 12.40
N ILE A 66 20.13 22.38 12.67
CA ILE A 66 18.89 21.63 12.80
C ILE A 66 17.97 21.98 11.64
N ARG A 67 17.28 20.98 11.11
CA ARG A 67 16.23 21.12 10.12
C ARG A 67 14.92 20.73 10.78
N VAL A 68 13.91 21.57 10.63
CA VAL A 68 12.59 21.35 11.21
C VAL A 68 11.63 21.26 10.06
N GLU A 69 10.71 20.30 10.11
CA GLU A 69 9.73 20.10 9.06
C GLU A 69 8.33 19.89 9.62
N VAL A 70 7.33 20.29 8.84
CA VAL A 70 5.92 19.97 9.06
C VAL A 70 5.30 19.47 7.76
N VAL A 71 4.38 18.52 7.90
CA VAL A 71 3.86 17.76 6.77
C VAL A 71 3.11 18.63 5.75
N SER A 72 3.32 18.37 4.46
CA SER A 72 2.60 19.03 3.36
C SER A 72 1.43 18.19 2.82
N ASN A 73 0.67 18.78 1.90
CA ASN A 73 -0.38 18.09 1.14
C ASN A 73 0.12 16.97 0.23
N ASP A 74 1.44 16.87 0.00
CA ASP A 74 2.02 15.75 -0.77
C ASP A 74 1.92 14.43 0.01
N TYR A 75 1.84 14.49 1.35
CA TYR A 75 1.78 13.30 2.20
C TYR A 75 0.51 13.23 3.05
N LEU A 76 -0.14 14.36 3.37
CA LEU A 76 -1.34 14.37 4.21
C LEU A 76 -2.49 13.57 3.57
N ASP A 77 -3.23 12.85 4.41
CA ASP A 77 -4.53 12.32 4.02
C ASP A 77 -5.48 13.46 3.60
N GLU A 78 -6.34 13.24 2.60
CA GLU A 78 -7.26 14.25 2.05
C GLU A 78 -8.13 14.89 3.15
N ARG A 79 -8.47 14.15 4.21
CA ARG A 79 -9.26 14.65 5.35
C ARG A 79 -8.57 15.77 6.13
N TYR A 80 -7.24 15.80 6.09
CA TYR A 80 -6.40 16.77 6.80
C TYR A 80 -5.68 17.73 5.85
N ALA A 81 -6.03 17.71 4.56
CA ALA A 81 -5.40 18.55 3.55
C ALA A 81 -5.44 20.04 3.96
N LEU A 82 -4.28 20.68 3.89
CA LEU A 82 -4.10 22.10 4.10
C LEU A 82 -4.81 22.88 3.00
N SER A 83 -5.57 23.91 3.40
CA SER A 83 -6.08 24.90 2.47
C SER A 83 -4.98 25.86 2.04
N ASP A 84 -5.22 26.64 0.98
CA ASP A 84 -4.31 27.72 0.57
C ASP A 84 -4.02 28.71 1.72
N ASP A 85 -5.03 28.97 2.57
CA ASP A 85 -4.88 29.84 3.75
C ASP A 85 -3.97 29.22 4.81
N HIS A 86 -4.07 27.90 5.04
CA HIS A 86 -3.21 27.16 5.95
C HIS A 86 -1.75 27.12 5.46
N GLU A 87 -1.55 26.85 4.17
CA GLU A 87 -0.21 26.92 3.56
C GLU A 87 0.36 28.34 3.64
N HIS A 88 -0.45 29.38 3.39
CA HIS A 88 -0.02 30.76 3.52
C HIS A 88 0.37 31.11 4.95
N ALA A 89 -0.39 30.64 5.94
CA ALA A 89 -0.08 30.83 7.35
C ALA A 89 1.28 30.23 7.72
N LEU A 90 1.64 29.04 7.21
CA LEU A 90 2.97 28.47 7.41
C LEU A 90 4.06 29.40 6.83
N LEU A 91 3.87 29.93 5.63
CA LEU A 91 4.85 30.85 5.03
C LEU A 91 5.01 32.14 5.84
N GLU A 92 3.92 32.70 6.36
CA GLU A 92 3.96 33.88 7.23
C GLU A 92 4.67 33.62 8.58
N MET A 93 4.61 32.39 9.08
CA MET A 93 5.38 31.99 10.27
C MET A 93 6.88 31.85 9.99
N GLY A 94 7.27 31.79 8.72
CA GLY A 94 8.66 31.66 8.28
C GLY A 94 9.07 30.24 7.90
N TRP A 95 8.09 29.36 7.61
CA TRP A 95 8.36 28.09 6.94
C TRP A 95 8.66 28.33 5.46
N GLU A 96 9.56 27.54 4.90
CA GLU A 96 9.88 27.50 3.48
C GLU A 96 9.02 26.44 2.79
N ARG A 97 8.74 26.64 1.50
CA ARG A 97 7.92 25.71 0.72
C ARG A 97 8.65 24.38 0.48
N PRO A 98 7.92 23.26 0.40
CA PRO A 98 8.44 22.02 -0.17
C PRO A 98 9.15 22.26 -1.50
N ALA A 99 10.23 21.51 -1.76
CA ALA A 99 10.79 21.47 -3.10
C ALA A 99 9.81 20.77 -4.05
N PRO A 100 9.74 21.17 -5.33
CA PRO A 100 8.91 20.47 -6.31
C PRO A 100 9.33 18.99 -6.39
N ALA A 101 8.37 18.07 -6.53
CA ALA A 101 8.63 16.62 -6.58
C ALA A 101 9.62 16.16 -7.68
N ASP A 102 9.87 17.00 -8.69
CA ASP A 102 10.83 16.76 -9.78
C ASP A 102 12.25 17.26 -9.49
N ASP A 103 12.50 17.84 -8.31
CA ASP A 103 13.80 18.35 -7.90
C ASP A 103 14.59 17.23 -7.17
N GLU A 104 15.71 16.79 -7.74
CA GLU A 104 16.63 15.79 -7.15
C GLU A 104 17.35 16.30 -5.88
N SER A 105 17.05 17.51 -5.41
CA SER A 105 17.63 18.05 -4.18
C SER A 105 17.06 17.36 -2.92
N ASP A 106 17.90 17.19 -1.89
CA ASP A 106 17.55 16.70 -0.54
C ASP A 106 16.59 17.65 0.24
N GLN A 107 15.81 18.47 -0.47
CA GLN A 107 14.94 19.49 0.11
C GLN A 107 13.55 18.97 0.49
N GLY A 108 13.20 17.71 0.22
CA GLY A 108 12.03 17.02 0.78
C GLY A 108 10.65 17.61 0.40
N GLY A 109 9.60 16.80 0.47
CA GLY A 109 8.23 17.22 0.15
C GLY A 109 7.52 17.99 1.28
N ASN A 110 8.16 18.30 2.40
CA ASN A 110 7.56 18.96 3.56
C ASN A 110 7.89 20.45 3.63
N PHE A 111 7.08 21.24 4.34
CA PHE A 111 7.45 22.61 4.70
C PHE A 111 8.59 22.55 5.71
N TYR A 112 9.62 23.39 5.56
CA TYR A 112 10.82 23.28 6.38
C TYR A 112 11.37 24.62 6.85
N VAL A 113 12.23 24.58 7.86
CA VAL A 113 13.07 25.71 8.27
C VAL A 113 14.41 25.20 8.79
N HIS A 114 15.48 25.92 8.45
CA HIS A 114 16.80 25.69 9.03
C HIS A 114 17.02 26.61 10.23
N ALA A 115 17.55 26.04 11.31
CA ALA A 115 17.89 26.75 12.53
C ALA A 115 19.18 26.20 13.14
N GLN A 116 19.69 26.87 14.17
CA GLN A 116 20.79 26.35 14.99
C GLN A 116 20.27 25.82 16.32
N PRO A 117 20.97 24.88 17.00
CA PRO A 117 20.55 24.38 18.30
C PRO A 117 20.29 25.48 19.36
N ARG A 118 21.05 26.58 19.29
CA ARG A 118 20.86 27.77 20.15
C ARG A 118 19.53 28.51 19.92
N GLU A 119 18.81 28.19 18.85
CA GLU A 119 17.50 28.74 18.50
C GLU A 119 16.35 27.77 18.88
N ALA A 120 16.61 26.77 19.72
CA ALA A 120 15.62 25.76 20.13
C ALA A 120 14.28 26.35 20.60
N ASP A 121 14.29 27.43 21.40
CA ASP A 121 13.07 28.12 21.82
C ASP A 121 12.25 28.66 20.63
N ARG A 122 12.94 29.27 19.65
CA ARG A 122 12.29 29.79 18.43
C ARG A 122 11.68 28.64 17.64
N VAL A 123 12.41 27.54 17.49
CA VAL A 123 11.92 26.34 16.79
C VAL A 123 10.71 25.75 17.49
N ALA A 124 10.76 25.60 18.82
CA ALA A 124 9.64 25.09 19.60
C ALA A 124 8.39 25.97 19.46
N VAL A 125 8.56 27.31 19.39
CA VAL A 125 7.46 28.24 19.06
C VAL A 125 6.89 27.94 17.68
N LEU A 126 7.73 27.80 16.65
CA LEU A 126 7.27 27.55 15.27
C LEU A 126 6.49 26.24 15.16
N VAL A 127 7.00 25.16 15.76
CA VAL A 127 6.35 23.85 15.77
C VAL A 127 5.00 23.92 16.50
N VAL A 128 4.96 24.50 17.70
CA VAL A 128 3.70 24.64 18.45
C VAL A 128 2.67 25.48 17.68
N ARG A 129 3.09 26.56 17.02
CA ARG A 129 2.19 27.38 16.21
C ARG A 129 1.69 26.61 14.99
N ALA A 130 2.53 25.86 14.30
CA ALA A 130 2.08 25.01 13.20
C ALA A 130 1.04 23.97 13.68
N LEU A 131 1.37 23.20 14.73
CA LEU A 131 0.48 22.17 15.29
C LEU A 131 -0.87 22.74 15.72
N ARG A 132 -0.89 23.92 16.34
CA ARG A 132 -2.10 24.51 16.91
C ARG A 132 -2.90 25.34 15.92
N GLU A 133 -2.24 26.24 15.20
CA GLU A 133 -2.89 27.25 14.35
C GLU A 133 -3.17 26.71 12.93
N VAL A 134 -2.37 25.74 12.45
CA VAL A 134 -2.48 25.21 11.07
C VAL A 134 -3.11 23.82 11.07
N TYR A 135 -2.56 22.89 11.86
CA TYR A 135 -3.09 21.52 11.94
C TYR A 135 -4.25 21.35 12.94
N GLY A 136 -4.61 22.42 13.66
CA GLY A 136 -5.78 22.44 14.52
C GLY A 136 -5.70 21.55 15.76
N CYS A 137 -4.49 21.17 16.20
CA CYS A 137 -4.30 20.42 17.44
C CYS A 137 -4.76 21.27 18.64
N LEU A 138 -5.83 20.82 19.32
CA LEU A 138 -6.48 21.59 20.37
C LEU A 138 -5.69 21.58 21.70
N HIS A 139 -4.99 20.48 21.98
CA HIS A 139 -4.29 20.27 23.26
C HIS A 139 -3.07 19.36 23.05
N PRO A 140 -1.94 19.61 23.73
CA PRO A 140 -0.71 18.82 23.53
C PRO A 140 -0.81 17.35 23.97
N SER A 141 -1.87 16.95 24.69
CA SER A 141 -2.12 15.53 25.00
C SER A 141 -2.52 14.69 23.79
N PHE A 142 -2.87 15.34 22.67
CA PHE A 142 -3.09 14.67 21.39
C PHE A 142 -1.80 14.55 20.59
N LEU A 143 -0.64 14.89 21.15
CA LEU A 143 0.64 14.73 20.49
C LEU A 143 1.32 13.47 21.00
N LEU A 144 1.72 12.62 20.06
CA LEU A 144 2.57 11.47 20.27
C LEU A 144 3.99 11.88 19.90
N GLY A 145 4.94 11.66 20.80
CA GLY A 145 6.33 12.01 20.55
C GLY A 145 7.19 11.79 21.79
N ASP A 146 8.39 11.26 21.58
CA ASP A 146 9.34 10.96 22.65
C ASP A 146 10.08 12.22 23.09
N LEU A 147 9.36 13.07 23.86
CA LEU A 147 9.91 14.27 24.47
C LEU A 147 10.57 14.02 25.83
N GLU A 148 10.47 12.78 26.34
CA GLU A 148 11.14 12.37 27.58
C GLU A 148 12.45 11.65 27.22
N GLU A 149 13.43 11.63 28.14
CA GLU A 149 14.58 10.72 27.96
C GLU A 149 14.07 9.29 28.07
N PRO A 150 14.65 8.31 27.33
CA PRO A 150 14.24 6.91 27.42
C PRO A 150 14.40 6.43 28.87
N SER A 151 13.30 6.42 29.61
CA SER A 151 13.17 5.71 30.86
C SER A 151 13.19 4.21 30.54
N PRO A 152 13.85 3.36 31.35
CA PRO A 152 13.85 1.93 31.12
C PRO A 152 12.41 1.44 31.06
N VAL A 153 12.05 0.91 29.89
CA VAL A 153 10.75 0.40 29.46
C VAL A 153 9.91 -0.11 30.64
N GLU A 154 8.79 0.55 30.93
CA GLU A 154 7.73 -0.06 31.73
C GLU A 154 7.15 -1.22 30.92
N THR A 155 7.65 -2.41 31.26
CA THR A 155 7.20 -3.71 30.77
C THR A 155 5.68 -3.74 30.63
N VAL A 156 5.17 -3.78 29.40
CA VAL A 156 3.77 -4.09 29.13
C VAL A 156 3.54 -5.56 29.47
N THR A 157 3.27 -5.86 30.75
CA THR A 157 2.78 -7.16 31.16
C THR A 157 1.29 -7.23 30.90
N SER A 158 0.88 -7.50 29.66
CA SER A 158 -0.41 -8.16 29.43
C SER A 158 -0.20 -9.66 29.60
N ALA A 159 -0.05 -10.08 30.86
CA ALA A 159 -0.07 -11.49 31.21
C ALA A 159 -1.53 -11.93 31.38
N ALA A 160 -2.18 -12.30 30.28
CA ALA A 160 -3.20 -13.33 30.38
C ALA A 160 -2.50 -14.58 30.97
N ALA A 161 -3.09 -15.19 31.99
CA ALA A 161 -2.51 -16.33 32.70
C ALA A 161 -2.19 -17.47 31.71
N VAL A 162 -0.90 -17.68 31.43
CA VAL A 162 -0.41 -18.84 30.68
C VAL A 162 -0.02 -19.92 31.68
N GLU A 163 -0.59 -21.11 31.53
CA GLU A 163 -0.21 -22.32 32.26
C GLU A 163 1.30 -22.59 32.11
N PRO A 164 1.99 -23.12 33.13
CA PRO A 164 3.44 -23.24 33.12
C PRO A 164 3.87 -24.42 32.25
N GLU A 165 4.06 -24.19 30.95
CA GLU A 165 4.75 -25.14 30.10
C GLU A 165 5.53 -24.43 29.00
N GLU A 166 6.86 -24.52 29.09
CA GLU A 166 7.76 -24.86 27.98
C GLU A 166 9.22 -24.81 28.47
N ILE A 167 9.80 -25.99 28.63
CA ILE A 167 11.23 -26.15 28.93
C ILE A 167 12.00 -25.70 27.70
N ALA A 168 12.96 -24.79 27.86
CA ALA A 168 13.84 -24.40 26.77
C ALA A 168 14.61 -25.63 26.24
N VAL A 169 14.58 -25.85 24.93
CA VAL A 169 15.14 -27.04 24.27
C VAL A 169 16.41 -26.67 23.52
N MET A 170 17.46 -27.49 23.63
CA MET A 170 18.64 -27.32 22.77
C MET A 170 18.37 -27.97 21.41
N PRO A 171 18.31 -27.20 20.30
CA PRO A 171 18.19 -27.79 18.97
C PRO A 171 19.44 -28.64 18.67
N VAL A 172 19.25 -29.68 17.87
CA VAL A 172 20.32 -30.64 17.50
C VAL A 172 20.90 -30.26 16.14
N ASP A 173 20.01 -29.90 15.21
CA ASP A 173 20.27 -29.46 13.84
C ASP A 173 19.14 -28.51 13.40
N ASP A 174 19.26 -27.99 12.18
CA ASP A 174 18.31 -27.03 11.62
C ASP A 174 16.91 -27.65 11.43
N ASP A 175 16.81 -28.94 11.10
CA ASP A 175 15.52 -29.64 10.95
C ASP A 175 14.81 -29.83 12.29
N HIS A 176 15.56 -30.13 13.34
CA HIS A 176 15.03 -30.16 14.70
C HIS A 176 14.57 -28.76 15.12
N LEU A 177 15.34 -27.71 14.81
CA LEU A 177 14.93 -26.33 15.11
C LEU A 177 13.66 -25.93 14.33
N ARG A 178 13.54 -26.27 13.05
CA ARG A 178 12.31 -26.07 12.25
C ARG A 178 11.11 -26.77 12.89
N SER A 179 11.28 -28.02 13.32
CA SER A 179 10.22 -28.78 13.99
C SER A 179 9.75 -28.11 15.29
N LEU A 180 10.70 -27.60 16.09
CA LEU A 180 10.42 -26.87 17.33
C LEU A 180 9.73 -25.52 17.06
N VAL A 181 10.13 -24.81 16.00
CA VAL A 181 9.49 -23.57 15.55
C VAL A 181 8.04 -23.83 15.13
N ASP A 182 7.81 -24.83 14.29
CA ASP A 182 6.44 -25.16 13.87
C ASP A 182 5.56 -25.58 15.06
N GLU A 183 6.08 -26.38 15.99
CA GLU A 183 5.35 -26.74 17.22
C GLU A 183 5.00 -25.52 18.06
N ALA A 184 5.96 -24.60 18.23
CA ALA A 184 5.75 -23.36 18.96
C ALA A 184 4.66 -22.50 18.32
N LEU A 185 4.70 -22.34 16.99
CA LEU A 185 3.81 -21.47 16.24
C LEU A 185 2.41 -22.08 16.06
N ARG A 186 2.27 -23.41 15.97
CA ARG A 186 0.95 -24.08 15.94
C ARG A 186 0.10 -23.75 17.17
N VAL A 187 0.71 -23.55 18.33
CA VAL A 187 0.00 -23.11 19.54
C VAL A 187 -0.65 -21.72 19.36
N MET A 188 0.01 -20.83 18.62
CA MET A 188 -0.45 -19.45 18.39
C MET A 188 -1.36 -19.32 17.16
N LEU A 189 -1.04 -20.03 16.08
CA LEU A 189 -1.65 -19.87 14.75
C LEU A 189 -2.64 -21.00 14.40
N GLY A 190 -2.67 -22.09 15.17
CA GLY A 190 -3.47 -23.28 14.88
C GLY A 190 -2.81 -24.24 13.88
N ASP A 191 -3.60 -25.18 13.37
CA ASP A 191 -3.13 -26.24 12.45
C ASP A 191 -2.90 -25.75 11.01
N ASP A 192 -3.36 -24.54 10.67
CA ASP A 192 -3.27 -23.95 9.32
C ASP A 192 -1.96 -23.19 9.07
N LEU A 193 -0.86 -23.65 9.69
CA LEU A 193 0.46 -23.06 9.51
C LEU A 193 0.92 -23.24 8.05
N THR A 194 1.26 -22.13 7.40
CA THR A 194 1.59 -22.10 5.97
C THR A 194 3.07 -21.78 5.78
N HIS A 195 3.72 -22.57 4.92
CA HIS A 195 5.10 -22.34 4.50
C HIS A 195 5.14 -21.82 3.06
N ASP A 196 6.10 -20.96 2.76
CA ASP A 196 6.38 -20.53 1.39
C ASP A 196 7.35 -21.49 0.65
N GLU A 197 7.77 -21.14 -0.56
CA GLU A 197 8.68 -21.94 -1.39
C GLU A 197 10.06 -22.15 -0.76
N ASP A 198 10.48 -21.22 0.12
CA ASP A 198 11.76 -21.27 0.84
C ASP A 198 11.64 -22.06 2.16
N GLY A 199 10.42 -22.48 2.53
CA GLY A 199 10.14 -23.18 3.77
C GLY A 199 10.03 -22.26 4.99
N ASP A 200 9.82 -20.96 4.78
CA ASP A 200 9.56 -20.00 5.85
C ASP A 200 8.08 -20.01 6.23
N VAL A 201 7.80 -19.86 7.53
CA VAL A 201 6.41 -19.74 8.00
C VAL A 201 5.88 -18.35 7.68
N THR A 202 4.77 -18.25 6.98
CA THR A 202 4.14 -16.98 6.63
C THR A 202 2.96 -16.66 7.55
N VAL A 203 2.96 -15.45 8.11
CA VAL A 203 1.90 -14.96 9.00
C VAL A 203 1.36 -13.64 8.45
N VAL A 204 0.05 -13.60 8.21
CA VAL A 204 -0.64 -12.41 7.67
C VAL A 204 -1.21 -11.59 8.82
N GLU A 205 -0.91 -10.29 8.82
CA GLU A 205 -1.52 -9.31 9.71
C GLU A 205 -1.92 -8.08 8.89
N GLY A 206 -3.20 -7.73 8.88
CA GLY A 206 -3.72 -6.64 8.04
C GLY A 206 -3.34 -6.77 6.55
N ARG A 207 -2.58 -5.81 6.04
CA ARG A 207 -2.01 -5.78 4.68
C ARG A 207 -0.51 -6.06 4.64
N SER A 208 0.02 -6.62 5.73
CA SER A 208 1.42 -6.97 5.90
C SER A 208 1.61 -8.49 5.97
N LEU A 209 2.83 -8.92 5.69
CA LEU A 209 3.24 -10.32 5.74
C LEU A 209 4.52 -10.42 6.54
N VAL A 210 4.51 -11.27 7.57
CA VAL A 210 5.65 -11.59 8.41
C VAL A 210 6.11 -13.00 8.08
N TRP A 211 7.42 -13.17 7.93
CA TRP A 211 8.07 -14.46 7.73
C TRP A 211 8.82 -14.87 8.99
N VAL A 212 8.76 -16.16 9.30
CA VAL A 212 9.58 -16.81 10.32
C VAL A 212 10.52 -17.80 9.63
N ARG A 213 11.80 -17.49 9.66
CA ARG A 213 12.85 -18.26 8.99
C ARG A 213 13.80 -18.88 9.99
N VAL A 214 14.05 -20.18 9.86
CA VAL A 214 15.19 -20.82 10.52
C VAL A 214 16.43 -20.56 9.68
N VAL A 215 17.45 -19.95 10.27
CA VAL A 215 18.69 -19.62 9.56
C VAL A 215 19.53 -20.88 9.42
N GLU A 216 19.95 -21.22 8.21
CA GLU A 216 20.83 -22.36 7.96
C GLU A 216 22.21 -22.16 8.61
N ASP A 217 22.79 -23.24 9.12
CA ASP A 217 24.12 -23.27 9.76
C ASP A 217 24.29 -22.31 10.95
N SER A 218 23.19 -21.76 11.48
CA SER A 218 23.17 -20.82 12.59
C SER A 218 21.92 -21.07 13.42
N PRO A 219 22.02 -21.51 14.69
CA PRO A 219 20.87 -21.86 15.51
C PRO A 219 20.13 -20.59 15.98
N SER A 220 19.42 -19.98 15.03
CA SER A 220 18.76 -18.70 15.14
C SER A 220 17.56 -18.63 14.22
N ILE A 221 16.59 -17.82 14.61
CA ILE A 221 15.34 -17.62 13.88
C ILE A 221 15.27 -16.14 13.52
N ASP A 222 15.05 -15.84 12.24
CA ASP A 222 14.76 -14.48 11.78
C ASP A 222 13.24 -14.31 11.66
N LEU A 223 12.74 -13.27 12.31
CA LEU A 223 11.41 -12.72 12.07
C LEU A 223 11.58 -11.49 11.21
N PHE A 224 10.97 -11.44 10.03
CA PHE A 224 11.10 -10.28 9.15
C PHE A 224 9.84 -9.99 8.36
N ALA A 225 9.71 -8.73 7.91
CA ALA A 225 8.64 -8.27 7.05
C ALA A 225 9.17 -7.23 6.06
N HIS A 226 8.68 -7.30 4.82
CA HIS A 226 8.86 -6.26 3.82
C HIS A 226 7.80 -5.19 4.06
N VAL A 227 8.19 -4.12 4.74
CA VAL A 227 7.25 -3.07 5.18
C VAL A 227 6.97 -2.06 4.08
N VAL A 228 7.96 -1.77 3.22
CA VAL A 228 7.79 -0.90 2.06
C VAL A 228 8.46 -1.51 0.83
N LEU A 229 7.73 -1.55 -0.28
CA LEU A 229 8.20 -1.98 -1.59
C LEU A 229 8.27 -0.81 -2.57
N GLY A 230 9.27 -0.85 -3.46
CA GLY A 230 9.38 0.10 -4.57
C GLY A 230 9.50 1.54 -4.07
N VAL A 231 10.40 1.77 -3.10
CA VAL A 231 10.70 3.09 -2.55
C VAL A 231 10.99 4.06 -3.68
N ARG A 232 10.32 5.23 -3.68
CA ARG A 232 10.53 6.28 -4.69
C ARG A 232 11.38 7.41 -4.14
N GLU A 233 11.21 7.74 -2.86
CA GLU A 233 11.92 8.83 -2.19
C GLU A 233 13.21 8.34 -1.53
N HIS A 234 14.17 7.90 -2.36
CA HIS A 234 15.42 7.31 -1.87
C HIS A 234 16.25 8.24 -0.99
N SER A 235 16.17 9.56 -1.18
CA SER A 235 16.85 10.57 -0.34
C SER A 235 16.35 10.58 1.10
N ARG A 236 15.09 10.19 1.34
CA ARG A 236 14.50 10.14 2.70
C ARG A 236 14.81 8.85 3.45
N VAL A 237 15.19 7.77 2.77
CA VAL A 237 15.39 6.45 3.39
C VAL A 237 16.38 6.48 4.55
N PRO A 238 17.58 7.07 4.44
CA PRO A 238 18.54 7.05 5.55
C PRO A 238 17.98 7.68 6.82
N VAL A 239 17.23 8.77 6.66
CA VAL A 239 16.60 9.54 7.74
C VAL A 239 15.50 8.70 8.40
N GLU A 240 14.55 8.16 7.62
CA GLU A 240 13.43 7.37 8.14
C GLU A 240 13.92 6.06 8.82
N LEU A 241 14.94 5.40 8.26
CA LEU A 241 15.54 4.21 8.88
C LEU A 241 16.30 4.54 10.16
N ALA A 242 17.00 5.68 10.23
CA ALA A 242 17.68 6.11 11.44
C ALA A 242 16.67 6.38 12.57
N LEU A 243 15.57 7.09 12.25
CA LEU A 243 14.43 7.31 13.14
C LEU A 243 13.90 6.01 13.72
N LEU A 244 13.52 5.07 12.84
CA LEU A 244 12.91 3.81 13.25
C LEU A 244 13.88 2.96 14.08
N ASN A 245 15.14 2.86 13.68
CA ASN A 245 16.14 2.09 14.41
C ASN A 245 16.53 2.71 15.77
N ARG A 246 16.32 4.02 15.94
CA ARG A 246 16.53 4.71 17.20
C ARG A 246 15.32 4.57 18.14
N ALA A 247 14.12 4.73 17.62
CA ALA A 247 12.88 4.59 18.38
C ALA A 247 12.59 3.13 18.77
N ASN A 248 13.11 2.17 18.01
CA ASN A 248 12.89 0.74 18.24
C ASN A 248 14.19 0.04 18.66
N GLU A 249 14.24 -0.39 19.92
CA GLU A 249 15.35 -1.19 20.43
C GLU A 249 15.31 -2.65 19.94
N LEU A 250 14.10 -3.18 19.74
CA LEU A 250 13.86 -4.60 19.43
C LEU A 250 14.07 -4.94 17.95
N PHE A 251 13.54 -4.11 17.05
CA PHE A 251 13.54 -4.35 15.62
C PHE A 251 14.62 -3.54 14.92
N LYS A 252 15.13 -4.08 13.81
CA LYS A 252 16.03 -3.38 12.91
C LYS A 252 15.37 -3.18 11.56
N PHE A 253 15.57 -1.99 11.02
CA PHE A 253 15.05 -1.56 9.74
C PHE A 253 16.22 -1.34 8.78
N VAL A 254 16.19 -2.02 7.64
CA VAL A 254 17.27 -1.95 6.64
C VAL A 254 16.69 -1.81 5.24
N LEU A 255 17.40 -1.08 4.38
CA LEU A 255 17.12 -1.05 2.96
C LEU A 255 17.84 -2.23 2.28
N VAL A 256 17.09 -3.07 1.56
CA VAL A 256 17.61 -4.16 0.74
C VAL A 256 17.08 -3.96 -0.68
N GLY A 257 17.94 -3.49 -1.59
CA GLY A 257 17.50 -3.09 -2.92
C GLY A 257 16.57 -1.88 -2.85
N ASP A 258 15.33 -2.03 -3.31
CA ASP A 258 14.24 -1.05 -3.25
C ASP A 258 13.19 -1.39 -2.16
N TYR A 259 13.53 -2.30 -1.25
CA TYR A 259 12.65 -2.78 -0.18
C TYR A 259 13.15 -2.34 1.19
N VAL A 260 12.25 -1.85 2.04
CA VAL A 260 12.54 -1.71 3.47
C VAL A 260 12.11 -2.97 4.19
N VAL A 261 13.05 -3.56 4.92
CA VAL A 261 12.85 -4.77 5.71
C VAL A 261 12.92 -4.42 7.19
N MET A 262 11.83 -4.72 7.91
CA MET A 262 11.81 -4.80 9.37
C MET A 262 12.21 -6.21 9.78
N LYS A 263 13.16 -6.37 10.71
CA LYS A 263 13.59 -7.69 11.18
C LYS A 263 14.08 -7.74 12.62
N VAL A 264 14.00 -8.91 13.23
CA VAL A 264 14.67 -9.27 14.48
C VAL A 264 15.21 -10.69 14.40
N ARG A 265 16.37 -10.93 15.00
CA ARG A 265 16.99 -12.25 15.09
C ARG A 265 16.90 -12.78 16.52
N LEU A 266 16.37 -13.98 16.68
CA LEU A 266 16.30 -14.70 17.93
C LEU A 266 17.36 -15.81 17.94
N VAL A 267 18.24 -15.81 18.94
CA VAL A 267 19.18 -16.93 19.14
C VAL A 267 18.44 -18.09 19.79
N ALA A 268 18.53 -19.29 19.23
CA ALA A 268 17.79 -20.48 19.64
C ALA A 268 18.67 -21.47 20.42
N MET A 269 19.58 -20.98 21.26
CA MET A 269 20.52 -21.80 22.06
C MET A 269 20.48 -21.37 23.54
N PRO A 270 19.49 -21.82 24.34
CA PRO A 270 18.43 -22.77 23.98
C PRO A 270 17.25 -22.11 23.24
N PHE A 271 16.48 -22.90 22.52
CA PHE A 271 15.20 -22.49 21.94
C PHE A 271 14.14 -22.39 23.04
N ALA A 272 13.56 -21.20 23.20
CA ALA A 272 12.44 -20.95 24.11
C ALA A 272 11.18 -20.65 23.29
N PRO A 273 10.20 -21.57 23.21
CA PRO A 273 9.06 -21.38 22.32
C PRO A 273 8.15 -20.21 22.74
N ALA A 274 8.01 -19.94 24.04
CA ALA A 274 7.37 -18.73 24.56
C ALA A 274 8.04 -17.42 24.10
N GLN A 275 9.38 -17.41 23.94
CA GLN A 275 10.10 -16.22 23.46
C GLN A 275 9.78 -15.95 21.98
N LEU A 276 9.75 -17.00 21.15
CA LEU A 276 9.38 -16.89 19.75
C LEU A 276 7.95 -16.34 19.60
N ARG A 277 6.98 -16.96 20.29
CA ARG A 277 5.58 -16.50 20.25
C ARG A 277 5.43 -15.06 20.74
N GLY A 278 6.10 -14.71 21.84
CA GLY A 278 6.08 -13.36 22.37
C GLY A 278 6.63 -12.33 21.39
N MET A 279 7.79 -12.61 20.78
CA MET A 279 8.39 -11.70 19.79
C MET A 279 7.54 -11.60 18.52
N LEU A 280 7.00 -12.71 18.03
CA LEU A 280 6.09 -12.70 16.89
C LEU A 280 4.84 -11.87 17.20
N ALA A 281 4.22 -12.04 18.37
CA ALA A 281 3.06 -11.25 18.78
C ALA A 281 3.36 -9.75 18.83
N VAL A 282 4.52 -9.35 19.38
CA VAL A 282 4.96 -7.94 19.39
C VAL A 282 5.19 -7.42 17.97
N MET A 283 5.76 -8.22 17.07
CA MET A 283 5.97 -7.81 15.69
C MET A 283 4.64 -7.63 14.96
N LEU A 284 3.70 -8.57 15.10
CA LEU A 284 2.39 -8.48 14.47
C LEU A 284 1.60 -7.26 14.98
N SER A 285 1.70 -6.92 16.26
CA SER A 285 0.97 -5.75 16.80
C SER A 285 1.44 -4.39 16.27
N VAL A 286 2.58 -4.31 15.58
CA VAL A 286 3.12 -3.03 15.09
C VAL A 286 3.36 -2.99 13.58
N VAL A 287 3.44 -4.15 12.91
CA VAL A 287 3.95 -4.23 11.54
C VAL A 287 3.05 -3.53 10.52
N ASP A 288 1.72 -3.60 10.64
CA ASP A 288 0.83 -3.05 9.60
C ASP A 288 0.76 -1.52 9.64
N ASP A 289 0.64 -0.94 10.84
CA ASP A 289 0.62 0.50 11.04
C ASP A 289 1.96 1.12 10.60
N LEU A 290 3.07 0.53 11.03
CA LEU A 290 4.40 0.98 10.62
C LEU A 290 4.60 0.89 9.10
N ALA A 291 4.17 -0.22 8.48
CA ALA A 291 4.27 -0.39 7.03
C ALA A 291 3.44 0.65 6.26
N ARG A 292 2.27 1.03 6.78
CA ARG A 292 1.39 2.05 6.19
C ARG A 292 2.03 3.43 6.24
N GLU A 293 2.46 3.88 7.42
CA GLU A 293 3.10 5.19 7.59
C GLU A 293 4.37 5.30 6.74
N LEU A 294 5.22 4.26 6.78
CA LEU A 294 6.49 4.28 6.08
C LEU A 294 6.30 4.23 4.56
N ALA A 295 5.27 3.54 4.06
CA ALA A 295 4.96 3.53 2.64
C ALA A 295 4.59 4.93 2.13
N VAL A 296 3.82 5.70 2.90
CA VAL A 296 3.49 7.10 2.58
C VAL A 296 4.75 7.95 2.56
N ARG A 297 5.55 7.92 3.64
CA ARG A 297 6.75 8.77 3.78
C ARG A 297 7.85 8.48 2.75
N LEU A 298 7.92 7.25 2.23
CA LEU A 298 8.91 6.84 1.22
C LEU A 298 8.36 6.77 -0.21
N GLY A 299 7.08 7.12 -0.40
CA GLY A 299 6.37 7.03 -1.68
C GLY A 299 6.30 5.60 -2.26
N GLY A 300 6.39 4.59 -1.39
CA GLY A 300 6.37 3.17 -1.75
C GLY A 300 4.99 2.53 -1.59
N ARG A 301 4.95 1.19 -1.58
CA ARG A 301 3.70 0.41 -1.39
C ARG A 301 3.90 -0.68 -0.36
N ARG A 302 2.82 -1.08 0.33
CA ARG A 302 2.84 -2.26 1.21
C ARG A 302 2.90 -3.55 0.41
N PHE A 303 3.42 -4.60 1.03
CA PHE A 303 3.64 -5.89 0.38
C PHE A 303 2.37 -6.49 -0.24
N ARG A 304 1.28 -6.60 0.53
CA ARG A 304 0.05 -7.24 0.05
C ARG A 304 -0.74 -6.37 -0.92
N ASP A 305 -0.56 -5.06 -0.91
CA ASP A 305 -1.15 -4.17 -1.92
C ASP A 305 -0.55 -4.50 -3.29
N VAL A 306 0.77 -4.73 -3.38
CA VAL A 306 1.41 -5.20 -4.61
C VAL A 306 0.94 -6.59 -5.03
N LEU A 307 0.80 -7.55 -4.11
CA LEU A 307 0.27 -8.88 -4.45
C LEU A 307 -1.19 -8.85 -4.93
N ARG A 308 -2.01 -7.89 -4.48
CA ARG A 308 -3.38 -7.69 -4.98
C ARG A 308 -3.40 -6.95 -6.32
N GLU A 309 -2.48 -6.02 -6.53
CA GLU A 309 -2.33 -5.24 -7.76
C GLU A 309 -1.62 -6.01 -8.88
N GLN A 310 -0.86 -7.07 -8.57
CA GLN A 310 -0.39 -7.99 -9.60
C GLN A 310 -1.62 -8.56 -10.29
N PRO A 311 -1.88 -8.23 -11.57
CA PRO A 311 -2.89 -8.96 -12.30
C PRO A 311 -2.41 -10.41 -12.25
N VAL A 312 -3.21 -11.30 -11.66
CA VAL A 312 -3.05 -12.73 -11.89
C VAL A 312 -2.93 -12.86 -13.39
N ALA A 313 -1.73 -13.12 -13.90
CA ALA A 313 -1.52 -13.27 -15.32
C ALA A 313 -2.50 -14.38 -15.71
N PRO A 314 -3.50 -14.10 -16.56
CA PRO A 314 -4.47 -15.12 -16.90
C PRO A 314 -3.64 -16.27 -17.45
N GLU A 315 -3.78 -17.48 -16.86
CA GLU A 315 -3.18 -18.67 -17.43
C GLU A 315 -3.44 -18.63 -18.95
N PRO A 316 -2.42 -18.89 -19.78
CA PRO A 316 -2.58 -18.81 -21.22
C PRO A 316 -3.85 -19.61 -21.59
N PRO A 317 -4.82 -19.01 -22.29
CA PRO A 317 -6.06 -19.70 -22.62
C PRO A 317 -5.70 -21.06 -23.22
N LEU A 318 -6.42 -22.14 -22.88
CA LEU A 318 -6.14 -23.50 -23.37
C LEU A 318 -5.88 -23.56 -24.89
N ALA A 319 -6.55 -22.68 -25.65
CA ALA A 319 -6.35 -22.49 -27.09
C ALA A 319 -4.95 -22.00 -27.49
N LEU A 320 -4.33 -21.12 -26.69
CA LEU A 320 -2.96 -20.65 -26.88
C LEU A 320 -1.96 -21.75 -26.51
N THR A 321 -2.15 -22.46 -25.39
CA THR A 321 -1.31 -23.61 -25.03
C THR A 321 -1.33 -24.68 -26.13
N ALA A 322 -2.53 -25.04 -26.61
CA ALA A 322 -2.68 -25.97 -27.73
C ALA A 322 -2.04 -25.46 -29.04
N LEU A 323 -2.00 -24.14 -29.26
CA LEU A 323 -1.31 -23.53 -30.39
C LEU A 323 0.21 -23.68 -30.26
N LEU A 324 0.77 -23.39 -29.08
CA LEU A 324 2.21 -23.53 -28.80
C LEU A 324 2.66 -25.00 -28.96
N GLU A 325 1.91 -25.94 -28.38
CA GLU A 325 2.14 -27.38 -28.54
C GLU A 325 2.15 -27.80 -30.01
N ALA A 326 1.12 -27.42 -30.77
CA ALA A 326 1.04 -27.78 -32.18
C ALA A 326 2.12 -27.11 -33.05
N LEU A 327 2.67 -25.97 -32.63
CA LEU A 327 3.80 -25.33 -33.33
C LEU A 327 5.12 -26.10 -33.16
N HIS A 328 5.28 -26.90 -32.10
CA HIS A 328 6.42 -27.82 -31.97
C HIS A 328 6.40 -28.91 -33.05
N GLU A 329 5.20 -29.33 -33.51
CA GLU A 329 5.05 -30.31 -34.58
C GLU A 329 5.16 -29.71 -35.99
N GLY A 330 5.03 -28.38 -36.12
CA GLY A 330 5.23 -27.65 -37.37
C GLY A 330 4.25 -26.47 -37.58
N PRO A 331 4.39 -25.74 -38.71
CA PRO A 331 3.58 -24.55 -38.97
C PRO A 331 2.11 -24.92 -39.18
N MET A 332 1.22 -24.24 -38.46
CA MET A 332 -0.22 -24.48 -38.55
C MET A 332 -0.93 -23.63 -39.61
N ARG A 333 -1.96 -24.22 -40.20
CA ARG A 333 -2.83 -23.50 -41.15
C ARG A 333 -3.72 -22.50 -40.40
N PRO A 334 -4.04 -21.33 -40.99
CA PRO A 334 -4.89 -20.32 -40.36
C PRO A 334 -6.27 -20.84 -39.92
N SER A 335 -6.85 -21.79 -40.66
CA SER A 335 -8.11 -22.43 -40.32
C SER A 335 -8.02 -23.31 -39.07
N SER A 336 -6.90 -24.01 -38.88
CA SER A 336 -6.67 -24.87 -37.70
C SER A 336 -6.47 -24.03 -36.45
N VAL A 337 -5.74 -22.92 -36.56
CA VAL A 337 -5.61 -21.94 -35.48
C VAL A 337 -6.97 -21.34 -35.12
N ALA A 338 -7.80 -20.99 -36.12
CA ALA A 338 -9.16 -20.52 -35.85
C ALA A 338 -10.02 -21.56 -35.11
N VAL A 339 -9.89 -22.85 -35.44
CA VAL A 339 -10.57 -23.95 -34.73
C VAL A 339 -10.15 -24.05 -33.27
N LEU A 340 -8.84 -23.93 -32.96
CA LEU A 340 -8.35 -23.96 -31.57
C LEU A 340 -8.99 -22.86 -30.72
N PHE A 341 -9.19 -21.69 -31.31
CA PHE A 341 -9.88 -20.57 -30.66
C PHE A 341 -11.41 -20.62 -30.84
N SER A 342 -11.99 -21.77 -31.20
CA SER A 342 -13.45 -21.94 -31.41
C SER A 342 -14.07 -20.94 -32.40
N HIS A 343 -13.27 -20.44 -33.35
CA HIS A 343 -13.60 -19.35 -34.27
C HIS A 343 -13.97 -18.02 -33.57
N ASP A 344 -13.62 -17.86 -32.30
CA ASP A 344 -13.84 -16.65 -31.53
C ASP A 344 -12.76 -15.61 -31.87
N ARG A 345 -13.20 -14.55 -32.57
CA ARG A 345 -12.37 -13.41 -32.93
C ARG A 345 -11.83 -12.67 -31.72
N SER A 346 -12.65 -12.51 -30.68
CA SER A 346 -12.30 -11.75 -29.49
C SER A 346 -11.21 -12.48 -28.70
N ALA A 347 -11.29 -13.81 -28.60
CA ALA A 347 -10.26 -14.64 -27.99
C ALA A 347 -8.91 -14.54 -28.72
N ILE A 348 -8.91 -14.53 -30.05
CA ILE A 348 -7.68 -14.35 -30.85
C ILE A 348 -7.09 -12.94 -30.65
N ILE A 349 -7.93 -11.89 -30.60
CA ILE A 349 -7.47 -10.52 -30.35
C ILE A 349 -6.90 -10.38 -28.94
N ALA A 350 -7.56 -10.96 -27.93
CA ALA A 350 -7.09 -10.96 -26.56
C ALA A 350 -5.70 -11.61 -26.43
N ALA A 351 -5.49 -12.77 -27.08
CA ALA A 351 -4.19 -13.43 -27.11
C ALA A 351 -3.10 -12.58 -27.80
N ILE A 352 -3.43 -11.90 -28.91
CA ILE A 352 -2.49 -10.98 -29.59
C ILE A 352 -2.10 -9.80 -28.69
N VAL A 353 -3.08 -9.21 -27.99
CA VAL A 353 -2.85 -8.06 -27.10
C VAL A 353 -2.01 -8.48 -25.90
N ALA A 354 -2.33 -9.62 -25.29
CA ALA A 354 -1.62 -10.15 -24.14
C ALA A 354 -0.15 -10.49 -24.49
N LEU A 355 0.08 -11.17 -25.62
CA LEU A 355 1.43 -11.42 -26.11
C LEU A 355 2.20 -10.13 -26.41
N ARG A 356 1.56 -9.05 -26.86
CA ARG A 356 2.25 -7.76 -27.10
C ARG A 356 2.59 -6.97 -25.85
N ARG A 357 1.94 -7.29 -24.73
CA ARG A 357 2.16 -6.65 -23.42
C ARG A 357 3.10 -7.46 -22.54
N ASP A 358 3.76 -8.48 -23.11
CA ASP A 358 4.60 -9.46 -22.42
C ASP A 358 3.90 -10.09 -21.20
N SER A 359 2.56 -10.19 -21.26
CA SER A 359 1.73 -10.72 -20.18
C SER A 359 1.45 -12.22 -20.32
N LEU A 360 2.01 -12.88 -21.34
CA LEU A 360 1.90 -14.32 -21.61
C LEU A 360 3.23 -14.85 -22.17
N ALA A 361 3.71 -15.96 -21.65
CA ALA A 361 4.90 -16.64 -22.16
C ALA A 361 4.59 -17.45 -23.43
N THR A 362 5.57 -17.54 -24.34
CA THR A 362 5.51 -18.33 -25.58
C THR A 362 6.38 -19.58 -25.55
N ASP A 363 6.81 -20.00 -24.35
CA ASP A 363 7.81 -21.05 -24.14
C ASP A 363 9.04 -20.82 -25.03
N ASP A 364 9.55 -21.87 -25.69
CA ASP A 364 10.72 -21.80 -26.59
C ASP A 364 10.42 -21.17 -27.97
N HIS A 365 9.17 -20.77 -28.24
CA HIS A 365 8.79 -20.19 -29.53
C HIS A 365 9.07 -18.70 -29.60
N ASP A 366 9.57 -18.25 -30.76
CA ASP A 366 9.65 -16.82 -31.10
C ASP A 366 8.25 -16.19 -31.06
N GLN A 367 8.10 -15.16 -30.21
CA GLN A 367 6.86 -14.41 -30.01
C GLN A 367 6.27 -13.86 -31.33
N GLU A 368 7.10 -13.41 -32.27
CA GLU A 368 6.60 -12.93 -33.56
C GLU A 368 6.11 -14.07 -34.47
N LEU A 369 6.65 -15.28 -34.31
CA LEU A 369 6.13 -16.47 -35.00
C LEU A 369 4.71 -16.78 -34.53
N VAL A 370 4.45 -16.76 -33.22
CA VAL A 370 3.12 -17.00 -32.63
C VAL A 370 2.14 -15.90 -33.05
N LEU A 371 2.55 -14.64 -32.94
CA LEU A 371 1.76 -13.48 -33.39
C LEU A 371 1.41 -13.57 -34.88
N SER A 372 2.33 -14.05 -35.73
CA SER A 372 2.07 -14.21 -37.15
C SER A 372 0.96 -15.22 -37.44
N HIS A 373 0.89 -16.32 -36.68
CA HIS A 373 -0.14 -17.36 -36.83
C HIS A 373 -1.51 -16.85 -36.36
N LEU A 374 -1.56 -16.15 -35.22
CA LEU A 374 -2.80 -15.52 -34.72
C LEU A 374 -3.33 -14.45 -35.67
N ARG A 375 -2.46 -13.57 -36.21
CA ARG A 375 -2.84 -12.54 -37.20
C ARG A 375 -3.37 -13.19 -38.49
N ARG A 376 -2.78 -14.30 -38.95
CA ARG A 376 -3.26 -15.05 -40.12
C ARG A 376 -4.63 -15.69 -39.87
N ALA A 377 -4.86 -16.26 -38.70
CA ALA A 377 -6.16 -16.80 -38.30
C ALA A 377 -7.25 -15.71 -38.25
N LEU A 378 -6.92 -14.55 -37.69
CA LEU A 378 -7.82 -13.39 -37.64
C LEU A 378 -8.21 -12.89 -39.05
N ARG A 379 -7.25 -12.85 -39.98
CA ARG A 379 -7.52 -12.51 -41.39
C ARG A 379 -8.42 -13.56 -42.05
N PHE A 380 -8.15 -14.84 -41.81
CA PHE A 380 -8.97 -15.93 -42.34
C PHE A 380 -10.44 -15.83 -41.91
N LEU A 381 -10.71 -15.53 -40.63
CA LEU A 381 -12.08 -15.31 -40.14
C LEU A 381 -12.73 -14.09 -40.80
N SER A 382 -11.98 -12.99 -40.93
CA SER A 382 -12.47 -11.75 -41.56
C SER A 382 -12.82 -11.95 -43.04
N ASP A 383 -11.99 -12.69 -43.78
CA ASP A 383 -12.21 -13.01 -45.20
C ASP A 383 -13.39 -13.99 -45.39
N GLY A 384 -13.57 -14.93 -44.46
CA GLY A 384 -14.70 -15.85 -44.42
C GLY A 384 -16.05 -15.13 -44.29
N GLU A 385 -16.17 -14.19 -43.35
CA GLU A 385 -17.36 -13.36 -43.18
C GLU A 385 -17.68 -12.52 -44.43
N ALA A 386 -16.65 -11.92 -45.04
CA ALA A 386 -16.80 -11.10 -46.25
C ALA A 386 -17.30 -11.93 -47.44
N ARG A 387 -16.99 -13.23 -47.49
CA ARG A 387 -17.46 -14.17 -48.51
C ARG A 387 -18.90 -14.63 -48.25
N VAL A 388 -19.25 -14.90 -46.99
CA VAL A 388 -20.63 -15.22 -46.58
C VAL A 388 -21.58 -14.04 -46.84
N ARG A 389 -21.18 -12.81 -46.49
CA ARG A 389 -21.95 -11.59 -46.78
C ARG A 389 -22.15 -11.37 -48.28
N ARG A 390 -21.12 -11.57 -49.11
CA ARG A 390 -21.25 -11.48 -50.59
C ARG A 390 -22.15 -12.56 -51.17
N GLY A 391 -22.05 -13.81 -50.69
CA GLY A 391 -22.92 -14.90 -51.12
C GLY A 391 -24.40 -14.71 -50.73
N ALA A 392 -24.66 -14.04 -49.61
CA ALA A 392 -26.02 -13.65 -49.20
C ALA A 392 -26.61 -12.53 -50.07
N LEU A 393 -25.77 -11.64 -50.61
CA LEU A 393 -26.17 -10.57 -51.54
C LEU A 393 -26.46 -11.12 -52.95
N ASP A 394 -25.66 -12.06 -53.47
CA ASP A 394 -25.84 -12.66 -54.80
C ASP A 394 -27.07 -13.59 -54.91
N LYS A 395 -27.53 -14.19 -53.80
CA LYS A 395 -28.75 -15.02 -53.79
C LYS A 395 -30.06 -14.21 -53.92
N ARG A 396 -30.00 -12.88 -53.92
CA ARG A 396 -31.15 -12.02 -54.24
C ARG A 396 -31.22 -11.77 -55.75
N SER A 397 -31.77 -12.74 -56.49
CA SER A 397 -32.17 -12.60 -57.90
C SER A 397 -33.65 -12.16 -58.02
N PRO A 398 -34.08 -11.58 -59.16
CA PRO A 398 -34.60 -10.21 -59.22
C PRO A 398 -36.12 -10.09 -59.01
N LEU A 399 -36.54 -8.92 -58.53
CA LEU A 399 -37.94 -8.51 -58.36
C LEU A 399 -38.74 -8.70 -59.66
N ARG A 400 -39.80 -9.51 -59.60
CA ARG A 400 -40.81 -9.59 -60.64
C ARG A 400 -41.49 -8.23 -60.82
N ARG A 401 -41.58 -7.83 -62.08
CA ARG A 401 -42.25 -6.64 -62.61
C ARG A 401 -43.76 -6.69 -62.34
N SER A 402 -44.27 -5.58 -61.80
CA SER A 402 -45.59 -4.94 -62.04
C SER A 402 -46.86 -5.80 -62.09
N GLN A 403 -47.78 -5.52 -61.16
CA GLN A 403 -49.16 -5.17 -61.54
C GLN A 403 -49.61 -3.92 -60.77
N GLN A 404 -50.26 -3.04 -61.53
CA GLN A 404 -50.64 -1.67 -61.22
C GLN A 404 -52.17 -1.62 -61.09
N LEU A 405 -52.70 -0.78 -60.18
CA LEU A 405 -54.02 -0.12 -60.20
C LEU A 405 -55.27 -1.02 -59.96
N SER A 406 -56.37 -0.64 -59.29
CA SER A 406 -56.82 0.64 -58.69
C SER A 406 -58.23 0.55 -58.05
N LEU A 407 -58.65 1.66 -57.40
CA LEU A 407 -60.02 2.25 -57.20
C LEU A 407 -60.87 1.76 -56.00
N LEU A 408 -61.13 2.64 -55.01
CA LEU A 408 -62.36 3.47 -54.75
C LEU A 408 -63.46 2.66 -54.01
N ASP A 409 -64.34 3.16 -53.15
CA ASP A 409 -64.74 4.48 -52.61
C ASP A 409 -65.72 4.20 -51.43
N VAL A 410 -66.14 5.25 -50.74
CA VAL A 410 -67.48 5.51 -50.15
C VAL A 410 -67.51 5.81 -48.64
N GLU A 411 -68.06 7.00 -48.39
CA GLU A 411 -68.34 7.78 -47.18
C GLU A 411 -69.52 7.27 -46.31
N GLU A 412 -69.83 8.08 -45.28
CA GLU A 412 -71.07 8.23 -44.50
C GLU A 412 -71.20 7.33 -43.25
N THR A 413 -71.61 7.79 -42.05
CA THR A 413 -72.20 9.05 -41.58
C THR A 413 -72.12 9.10 -40.04
N LEU A 414 -72.20 10.33 -39.52
CA LEU A 414 -72.42 10.73 -38.12
C LEU A 414 -73.67 10.08 -37.49
N ASP A 415 -73.65 9.79 -36.18
CA ASP A 415 -74.61 10.43 -35.25
C ASP A 415 -74.19 10.30 -33.77
N SER A 416 -74.65 11.30 -33.04
CA SER A 416 -74.49 11.79 -31.68
C SER A 416 -75.21 10.99 -30.58
N GLY A 417 -74.92 11.31 -29.31
CA GLY A 417 -75.79 10.95 -28.18
C GLY A 417 -75.10 10.84 -26.82
N GLU A 418 -75.17 11.91 -26.05
CA GLU A 418 -74.89 12.05 -24.61
C GLU A 418 -75.59 10.99 -23.74
N TRP A 419 -75.08 10.70 -22.53
CA TRP A 419 -75.82 10.74 -21.25
C TRP A 419 -74.86 10.72 -20.05
N GLU A 420 -75.26 11.50 -19.05
CA GLU A 420 -74.55 11.93 -17.84
C GLU A 420 -74.40 10.87 -16.73
N GLN A 421 -73.60 11.28 -15.74
CA GLN A 421 -73.53 10.84 -14.32
C GLN A 421 -74.95 10.64 -13.72
N GLU A 422 -75.22 9.82 -12.71
CA GLU A 422 -74.67 9.79 -11.34
C GLU A 422 -75.34 8.66 -10.50
N VAL A 423 -74.92 8.50 -9.23
CA VAL A 423 -75.48 7.69 -8.11
C VAL A 423 -74.94 6.23 -8.08
N SER A 424 -74.16 5.77 -7.10
CA SER A 424 -74.12 6.02 -5.65
C SER A 424 -72.77 5.67 -5.01
#